data_AF-A0A9D2XRM0-F1
#
_entry.id   AF-A0A9D2XRM0-F1
#
_cell.length_a   1.000
_cell.length_b   1.000
_cell.length_c   1.000
_cell.angle_alpha   90.00
_cell.angle_beta   90.00
_cell.angle_gamma   90.00
#
_symmetry.space_group_name_H-M   'P 1'
#
loop_
_entity.id
_entity.type
_entity.pdbx_description
1 polymer ?
#
loop_
_entity_poly.entity_id
_entity_poly.type
_entity_poly.pdbx_seq_one_letter_code
_entity_poly.pdbx_strand_id
1 'polypeptide(L)'
;MLKSGALVLFLAVAASQFHQYQCVRIIGTGSADFSSCPITYFGLNHTVLQIHFEDPLFKVCAKDDNPDCLLLVVPGTDRASVEVLGQGPGLGSLIQKTFHNIKSASPCTLKIKLQDSAGMTHLTFLVFNFGKQSVLQFNPTRLFTLSDLNVTFVFHSNPATSTLYKLSDWKNGVLIDSSGWSGYSSW
;
A
#
# COMPACT_ATOMS: atom_id res chain seq x y z
N MET A 1 44.20 5.59 -8.09
CA MET A 1 43.41 6.67 -8.72
C MET A 1 42.10 6.05 -9.22
N LEU A 2 40.98 6.26 -8.52
CA LEU A 2 39.66 5.85 -9.03
C LEU A 2 39.37 6.70 -10.28
N LYS A 3 39.14 6.06 -11.43
CA LYS A 3 38.76 6.75 -12.66
C LYS A 3 37.46 7.52 -12.41
N SER A 4 37.44 8.81 -12.75
CA SER A 4 36.33 9.74 -12.48
C SER A 4 34.95 9.21 -12.93
N GLY A 5 34.91 8.39 -14.00
CA GLY A 5 33.68 7.72 -14.46
C GLY A 5 33.12 6.66 -13.50
N ALA A 6 33.95 5.97 -12.72
CA ALA A 6 33.48 5.02 -11.71
C ALA A 6 32.78 5.73 -10.54
N LEU A 7 33.29 6.90 -10.13
CA LEU A 7 32.72 7.69 -9.05
C LEU A 7 31.30 8.20 -9.40
N VAL A 8 31.11 8.66 -10.65
CA VAL A 8 29.80 9.13 -11.14
C VAL A 8 28.77 7.99 -11.19
N LEU A 9 29.19 6.79 -11.63
CA LEU A 9 28.34 5.60 -11.61
C LEU A 9 27.97 5.18 -10.18
N PHE A 10 28.92 5.18 -9.25
CA PHE A 10 28.64 4.87 -7.85
C PHE A 10 27.67 5.88 -7.21
N LEU A 11 27.83 7.18 -7.50
CA LEU A 11 26.92 8.22 -7.00
C LEU A 11 25.53 8.10 -7.62
N ALA A 12 25.42 7.78 -8.91
CA ALA A 12 24.14 7.55 -9.57
C ALA A 12 23.41 6.31 -9.01
N VAL A 13 24.14 5.22 -8.79
CA VAL A 13 23.58 4.00 -8.17
C VAL A 13 23.17 4.26 -6.74
N ALA A 14 23.98 4.96 -5.94
CA ALA A 14 23.64 5.33 -4.57
C ALA A 14 22.42 6.27 -4.50
N ALA A 15 22.31 7.25 -5.39
CA ALA A 15 21.17 8.17 -5.48
C ALA A 15 19.87 7.46 -5.92
N SER A 16 19.97 6.48 -6.83
CA SER A 16 18.83 5.65 -7.23
C SER A 16 18.34 4.73 -6.11
N GLN A 17 19.25 4.21 -5.28
CA GLN A 17 18.89 3.40 -4.11
C GLN A 17 18.29 4.27 -3.01
N PHE A 18 18.77 5.50 -2.81
CA PHE A 18 18.24 6.41 -1.79
C PHE A 18 16.75 6.76 -2.00
N HIS A 19 16.32 6.91 -3.26
CA HIS A 19 14.91 7.14 -3.60
C HIS A 19 14.02 5.90 -3.37
N GLN A 20 14.59 4.69 -3.37
CA GLN A 20 13.84 3.47 -3.10
C GLN A 20 13.48 3.28 -1.62
N TYR A 21 14.16 3.96 -0.68
CA TYR A 21 13.98 3.78 0.77
C TYR A 21 13.45 5.03 1.48
N GLN A 22 12.77 5.94 0.76
CA GLN A 22 12.15 7.09 1.41
C GLN A 22 10.95 6.65 2.23
N CYS A 23 11.04 6.87 3.55
CA CYS A 23 9.93 6.77 4.47
C CYS A 23 9.37 8.17 4.72
N VAL A 24 8.15 8.43 4.24
CA VAL A 24 7.44 9.68 4.43
C VAL A 24 6.46 9.51 5.58
N ARG A 25 6.53 10.39 6.58
CA ARG A 25 5.59 10.44 7.69
C ARG A 25 4.57 11.55 7.46
N ILE A 26 3.29 11.19 7.52
CA ILE A 26 2.15 12.08 7.34
C ILE A 26 1.35 12.10 8.64
N ILE A 27 1.00 13.28 9.14
CA ILE A 27 0.14 13.49 10.31
C ILE A 27 -1.07 14.29 9.83
N GLY A 28 -2.29 13.81 10.07
CA GLY A 28 -3.48 14.38 9.46
C GLY A 28 -3.45 14.25 7.94
N THR A 29 -3.83 15.29 7.21
CA THR A 29 -3.86 15.25 5.74
C THR A 29 -2.48 15.52 5.14
N GLY A 30 -2.06 14.71 4.17
CA GLY A 30 -0.81 14.94 3.45
C GLY A 30 -0.68 14.11 2.18
N SER A 31 0.35 14.38 1.39
CA SER A 31 0.64 13.64 0.16
C SER A 31 1.98 12.93 0.22
N ALA A 32 2.04 11.73 -0.35
CA ALA A 32 3.29 10.99 -0.54
C ALA A 32 3.52 10.73 -2.04
N ASP A 33 4.75 10.98 -2.51
CA ASP A 33 5.23 10.60 -3.84
C ASP A 33 5.88 9.21 -3.75
N PHE A 34 5.42 8.30 -4.60
CA PHE A 34 5.95 6.94 -4.78
C PHE A 34 6.05 6.64 -6.27
N SER A 35 6.46 7.62 -7.07
CA SER A 35 6.81 7.44 -8.49
C SER A 35 7.81 6.29 -8.74
N SER A 36 8.62 5.94 -7.75
CA SER A 36 9.51 4.76 -7.76
C SER A 36 8.78 3.41 -7.61
N CYS A 37 7.52 3.41 -7.14
CA CYS A 37 6.65 2.24 -7.03
C CYS A 37 5.17 2.61 -7.29
N PRO A 38 4.76 2.91 -8.53
CA PRO A 38 3.39 3.29 -8.84
C PRO A 38 2.38 2.25 -8.36
N ILE A 39 1.15 2.65 -8.08
CA ILE A 39 0.06 1.74 -7.72
C ILE A 39 -0.98 1.72 -8.82
N THR A 40 -1.51 0.55 -9.12
CA THR A 40 -2.60 0.39 -10.08
C THR A 40 -3.94 0.23 -9.35
N TYR A 41 -4.86 1.18 -9.53
CA TYR A 41 -6.26 1.05 -9.12
C TYR A 41 -7.14 1.03 -10.37
N PHE A 42 -8.02 0.03 -10.51
CA PHE A 42 -8.93 -0.10 -11.66
C PHE A 42 -8.26 0.05 -13.04
N GLY A 43 -6.99 -0.38 -13.17
CA GLY A 43 -6.22 -0.29 -14.40
C GLY A 43 -5.50 1.05 -14.65
N LEU A 44 -5.67 2.04 -13.76
CA LEU A 44 -4.98 3.33 -13.79
C LEU A 44 -3.79 3.33 -12.84
N ASN A 45 -2.67 3.89 -13.30
CA ASN A 45 -1.46 4.00 -12.50
C ASN A 45 -1.38 5.37 -11.84
N HIS A 46 -1.21 5.37 -10.52
CA HIS A 46 -1.01 6.58 -9.73
C HIS A 46 0.39 6.57 -9.14
N THR A 47 0.99 7.75 -9.01
CA THR A 47 2.34 7.95 -8.46
C THR A 47 2.35 8.83 -7.22
N VAL A 48 1.22 9.47 -6.91
CA VAL A 48 1.03 10.31 -5.73
C VAL A 48 -0.29 9.94 -5.07
N LEU A 49 -0.26 9.83 -3.75
CA LEU A 49 -1.41 9.48 -2.90
C LEU A 49 -1.65 10.65 -1.97
N GLN A 50 -2.92 11.01 -1.83
CA GLN A 50 -3.43 11.86 -0.77
C GLN A 50 -3.95 10.98 0.35
N ILE A 51 -3.42 11.20 1.55
CA ILE A 51 -3.80 10.50 2.77
C ILE A 51 -4.61 11.46 3.63
N HIS A 52 -5.74 10.98 4.12
CA HIS A 52 -6.64 11.71 5.00
C HIS A 52 -7.02 10.85 6.20
N PHE A 53 -7.10 11.49 7.37
CA PHE A 53 -7.63 10.89 8.59
C PHE A 53 -8.88 11.67 9.00
N GLU A 54 -9.99 10.95 9.08
CA GLU A 54 -11.30 11.42 9.53
C GLU A 54 -11.85 10.37 10.49
N ASP A 55 -11.33 10.30 11.72
CA ASP A 55 -11.63 9.23 12.68
C ASP A 55 -13.13 8.86 12.71
N PRO A 56 -13.49 7.57 12.56
CA PRO A 56 -12.63 6.38 12.52
C PRO A 56 -12.11 6.01 11.12
N LEU A 57 -12.28 6.87 10.11
CA LEU A 57 -11.94 6.61 8.72
C LEU A 57 -10.52 7.05 8.38
N PHE A 58 -9.81 6.15 7.72
CA PHE A 58 -8.60 6.44 6.97
C PHE A 58 -8.93 6.39 5.48
N LYS A 59 -8.50 7.40 4.72
CA LYS A 59 -8.65 7.44 3.26
C LYS A 59 -7.30 7.59 2.60
N VAL A 60 -7.06 6.82 1.56
CA VAL A 60 -5.90 6.97 0.69
C VAL A 60 -6.37 7.03 -0.76
N CYS A 61 -6.17 8.18 -1.38
CA CYS A 61 -6.73 8.56 -2.67
C CYS A 61 -5.62 8.85 -3.67
N ALA A 62 -5.85 8.54 -4.94
CA ALA A 62 -5.05 9.11 -6.03
C ALA A 62 -5.12 10.66 -5.97
N LYS A 63 -4.05 11.34 -6.37
CA LYS A 63 -4.07 12.80 -6.49
C LYS A 63 -4.64 13.21 -7.85
N ASP A 64 -5.95 13.20 -7.99
CA ASP A 64 -6.70 13.55 -9.21
C ASP A 64 -7.98 14.36 -8.88
N ASP A 65 -8.57 15.03 -9.88
CA ASP A 65 -9.79 15.83 -9.71
C ASP A 65 -11.02 14.99 -9.30
N ASN A 66 -11.01 13.71 -9.67
CA ASN A 66 -12.04 12.75 -9.28
C ASN A 66 -11.38 11.44 -8.84
N PRO A 67 -10.86 11.40 -7.61
CA PRO A 67 -9.86 10.42 -7.24
C PRO A 67 -10.46 9.05 -6.95
N ASP A 68 -9.71 8.03 -7.33
CA ASP A 68 -9.90 6.67 -6.85
C ASP A 68 -9.34 6.57 -5.44
N CYS A 69 -10.12 6.02 -4.52
CA CYS A 69 -9.75 5.95 -3.10
C CYS A 69 -9.96 4.56 -2.52
N LEU A 70 -9.09 4.21 -1.58
CA LEU A 70 -9.27 3.13 -0.63
C LEU A 70 -9.62 3.76 0.72
N LEU A 71 -10.73 3.30 1.31
CA LEU A 71 -11.20 3.71 2.62
C LEU A 71 -11.14 2.52 3.56
N LEU A 72 -10.60 2.76 4.76
CA LEU A 72 -10.48 1.78 5.82
C LEU A 72 -11.09 2.35 7.11
N VAL A 73 -11.80 1.51 7.87
CA VAL A 73 -12.23 1.87 9.22
C VAL A 73 -11.15 1.44 10.20
N VAL A 74 -10.38 2.40 10.72
CA VAL A 74 -9.22 2.20 11.60
C VAL A 74 -9.21 3.26 12.71
N PRO A 75 -10.00 3.05 13.78
CA PRO A 75 -10.16 4.05 14.84
C PRO A 75 -8.85 4.35 15.56
N GLY A 76 -8.69 5.59 16.03
CA GLY A 76 -7.57 6.01 16.87
C GLY A 76 -6.24 6.19 16.14
N THR A 77 -6.24 6.17 14.81
CA THR A 77 -5.05 6.48 14.00
C THR A 77 -5.10 7.92 13.48
N ASP A 78 -3.98 8.64 13.57
CA ASP A 78 -3.86 10.05 13.16
C ASP A 78 -2.66 10.31 12.23
N ARG A 79 -1.88 9.26 11.94
CA ARG A 79 -0.65 9.37 11.16
C ARG A 79 -0.35 8.10 10.37
N ALA A 80 0.30 8.31 9.23
CA ALA A 80 0.79 7.25 8.36
C ALA A 80 2.30 7.37 8.19
N SER A 81 2.98 6.23 8.16
CA SER A 81 4.32 6.12 7.57
C SER A 81 4.20 5.36 6.25
N VAL A 82 4.67 5.98 5.17
CA VAL A 82 4.64 5.44 3.81
C VAL A 82 6.07 5.17 3.37
N GLU A 83 6.39 3.94 3.03
CA GLU A 83 7.73 3.49 2.68
C GLU A 83 7.67 2.67 1.40
N VAL A 84 8.51 3.01 0.42
CA VAL A 84 8.75 2.13 -0.72
C VAL A 84 9.77 1.07 -0.30
N LEU A 85 9.48 -0.19 -0.62
CA LEU A 85 10.37 -1.30 -0.37
C LEU A 85 10.81 -1.90 -1.71
N GLY A 86 12.09 -2.25 -1.79
CA GLY A 86 12.60 -3.14 -2.84
C GLY A 86 11.97 -4.54 -2.72
N GLN A 87 12.19 -5.38 -3.74
CA GLN A 87 11.67 -6.75 -3.76
C GLN A 87 11.97 -7.50 -2.45
N GLY A 88 10.94 -7.73 -1.65
CA GLY A 88 11.01 -8.61 -0.48
C GLY A 88 11.01 -10.07 -0.93
N PRO A 89 11.96 -10.90 -0.48
CA PRO A 89 11.95 -12.33 -0.81
C PRO A 89 10.72 -13.01 -0.20
N GLY A 90 10.01 -13.82 -1.00
CA GLY A 90 9.03 -14.82 -0.51
C GLY A 90 7.54 -14.51 -0.71
N LEU A 91 7.11 -13.24 -0.68
CA LEU A 91 5.67 -12.91 -0.81
C LEU A 91 5.17 -12.97 -2.26
N GLY A 92 6.03 -12.69 -3.24
CA GLY A 92 5.65 -12.78 -4.65
C GLY A 92 5.16 -14.18 -5.06
N SER A 93 5.79 -15.24 -4.56
CA SER A 93 5.38 -16.62 -4.88
C SER A 93 4.06 -17.02 -4.22
N LEU A 94 3.77 -16.48 -3.04
CA LEU A 94 2.48 -16.66 -2.36
C LEU A 94 1.36 -15.97 -3.12
N ILE A 95 1.57 -14.71 -3.55
CA ILE A 95 0.61 -13.97 -4.36
C ILE A 95 0.31 -14.71 -5.66
N GLN A 96 1.32 -15.25 -6.35
CA GLN A 96 1.13 -16.03 -7.58
C GLN A 96 0.36 -17.35 -7.36
N LYS A 97 0.55 -18.00 -6.21
CA LYS A 97 -0.23 -19.20 -5.83
C LYS A 97 -1.68 -18.86 -5.56
N THR A 98 -1.92 -17.71 -4.94
CA THR A 98 -3.26 -17.23 -4.58
C THR A 98 -4.02 -16.68 -5.78
N PHE A 99 -3.35 -15.92 -6.64
CA PHE A 99 -3.90 -15.23 -7.80
C PHE A 99 -3.19 -15.75 -9.06
N HIS A 100 -3.74 -16.81 -9.66
CA HIS A 100 -3.14 -17.48 -10.82
C HIS A 100 -3.02 -16.60 -12.07
N ASN A 101 -3.76 -15.49 -12.13
CA ASN A 101 -3.66 -14.47 -13.17
C ASN A 101 -2.39 -13.61 -13.05
N ILE A 102 -1.78 -13.53 -11.86
CA ILE A 102 -0.52 -12.83 -11.62
C ILE A 102 0.65 -13.77 -11.94
N LYS A 103 1.38 -13.46 -13.02
CA LYS A 103 2.48 -14.30 -13.53
C LYS A 103 3.88 -13.71 -13.30
N SER A 104 3.95 -12.48 -12.80
CA SER A 104 5.19 -11.77 -12.54
C SER A 104 5.40 -11.58 -11.04
N ALA A 105 6.63 -11.27 -10.65
CA ALA A 105 6.91 -10.75 -9.32
C ALA A 105 6.66 -9.23 -9.31
N SER A 106 6.16 -8.70 -8.20
CA SER A 106 6.05 -7.26 -8.02
C SER A 106 7.47 -6.65 -8.05
N PRO A 107 7.74 -5.60 -8.84
CA PRO A 107 9.07 -4.99 -8.89
C PRO A 107 9.38 -4.17 -7.63
N CYS A 108 8.34 -3.79 -6.87
CA CYS A 108 8.43 -2.98 -5.68
C CYS A 108 7.26 -3.28 -4.74
N THR A 109 7.25 -2.73 -3.53
CA THR A 109 6.11 -2.83 -2.61
C THR A 109 5.95 -1.52 -1.88
N LEU A 110 4.74 -0.95 -1.84
CA LEU A 110 4.45 0.19 -0.98
C LEU A 110 3.99 -0.33 0.38
N LYS A 111 4.64 0.11 1.45
CA LYS A 111 4.26 -0.21 2.82
C LYS A 111 3.68 1.02 3.49
N ILE A 112 2.47 0.87 4.01
CA ILE A 112 1.78 1.93 4.75
C ILE A 112 1.50 1.42 6.16
N LYS A 113 1.99 2.15 7.16
CA LYS A 113 1.70 1.89 8.58
C LYS A 113 0.78 2.98 9.10
N LEU A 114 -0.37 2.60 9.63
CA LEU A 114 -1.29 3.48 10.33
C LEU A 114 -0.96 3.44 11.82
N GLN A 115 -0.72 4.61 12.40
CA GLN A 115 -0.25 4.74 13.78
C GLN A 115 -1.10 5.74 14.55
N ASP A 116 -1.05 5.66 15.87
CA ASP A 116 -1.67 6.60 16.78
C ASP A 116 -0.74 7.76 17.17
N SER A 117 -1.25 8.63 18.04
CA SER A 117 -0.54 9.81 18.50
C SER A 117 0.79 9.51 19.21
N ALA A 118 0.91 8.33 19.81
CA ALA A 118 2.12 7.81 20.45
C ALA A 118 3.11 7.16 19.46
N GLY A 119 2.72 7.01 18.19
CA GLY A 119 3.52 6.36 17.15
C GLY A 119 3.40 4.84 17.14
N MET A 120 2.46 4.27 17.88
CA MET A 120 2.23 2.83 17.90
C MET A 120 1.44 2.41 16.66
N THR A 121 1.82 1.31 16.03
CA THR A 121 1.20 0.85 14.78
C THR A 121 -0.05 0.01 15.07
N HIS A 122 -1.18 0.38 14.50
CA HIS A 122 -2.46 -0.35 14.59
C HIS A 122 -2.65 -1.28 13.40
N LEU A 123 -2.36 -0.79 12.19
CA LEU A 123 -2.50 -1.55 10.95
C LEU A 123 -1.29 -1.29 10.07
N THR A 124 -0.69 -2.35 9.52
CA THR A 124 0.21 -2.24 8.37
C THR A 124 -0.49 -2.82 7.17
N PHE A 125 -0.46 -2.12 6.04
CA PHE A 125 -0.86 -2.72 4.78
C PHE A 125 0.19 -2.51 3.69
N LEU A 126 0.29 -3.50 2.82
CA LEU A 126 1.26 -3.56 1.72
C LEU A 126 0.50 -3.50 0.40
N VAL A 127 1.03 -2.74 -0.55
CA VAL A 127 0.54 -2.68 -1.92
C VAL A 127 1.60 -3.26 -2.83
N PHE A 128 1.25 -4.36 -3.50
CA PHE A 128 2.08 -5.01 -4.50
C PHE A 128 1.59 -4.61 -5.89
N ASN A 129 2.49 -4.15 -6.76
CA ASN A 129 2.16 -3.71 -8.10
C ASN A 129 2.60 -4.76 -9.15
N PHE A 130 1.68 -5.20 -10.00
CA PHE A 130 1.93 -6.13 -11.10
C PHE A 130 1.64 -5.51 -12.47
N GLY A 131 1.76 -4.19 -12.59
CA GLY A 131 1.66 -3.41 -13.82
C GLY A 131 0.23 -3.00 -14.15
N LYS A 132 -0.66 -3.97 -14.40
CA LYS A 132 -2.10 -3.72 -14.64
C LYS A 132 -2.99 -4.11 -13.46
N GLN A 133 -2.38 -4.68 -12.43
CA GLN A 133 -3.06 -5.20 -11.25
C GLN A 133 -2.28 -4.80 -10.02
N SER A 134 -2.98 -4.62 -8.91
CA SER A 134 -2.35 -4.47 -7.61
C SER A 134 -3.01 -5.40 -6.61
N VAL A 135 -2.22 -5.83 -5.62
CA VAL A 135 -2.71 -6.68 -4.54
C VAL A 135 -2.43 -5.98 -3.22
N LEU A 136 -3.45 -5.91 -2.37
CA LEU A 136 -3.36 -5.30 -1.05
C LEU A 136 -3.25 -6.39 0.01
N GLN A 137 -2.22 -6.34 0.86
CA GLN A 137 -2.13 -7.18 2.06
C GLN A 137 -2.40 -6.36 3.31
N PHE A 138 -3.32 -6.81 4.17
CA PHE A 138 -3.58 -6.18 5.46
C PHE A 138 -3.03 -7.02 6.62
N ASN A 139 -2.28 -6.37 7.52
CA ASN A 139 -1.63 -6.97 8.68
C ASN A 139 -1.96 -6.12 9.94
N PRO A 140 -3.07 -6.41 10.64
CA PRO A 140 -3.44 -5.72 11.87
C PRO A 140 -2.48 -6.13 12.99
N THR A 141 -2.19 -5.20 13.90
CA THR A 141 -1.41 -5.50 15.11
C THR A 141 -2.35 -5.82 16.27
N ARG A 142 -1.78 -6.16 17.43
CA ARG A 142 -2.56 -6.36 18.66
C ARG A 142 -3.29 -5.10 19.14
N LEU A 143 -2.96 -3.93 18.61
CA LEU A 143 -3.61 -2.66 18.93
C LEU A 143 -4.85 -2.39 18.07
N PHE A 144 -5.03 -3.13 16.97
CA PHE A 144 -6.24 -3.06 16.18
C PHE A 144 -7.40 -3.71 16.96
N THR A 145 -8.38 -2.92 17.36
CA THR A 145 -9.43 -3.33 18.31
C THR A 145 -10.70 -3.88 17.66
N LEU A 146 -10.89 -3.71 16.35
CA LEU A 146 -12.08 -4.17 15.66
C LEU A 146 -11.98 -5.67 15.32
N SER A 147 -13.13 -6.36 15.38
CA SER A 147 -13.26 -7.76 14.95
C SER A 147 -13.18 -7.93 13.43
N ASP A 148 -13.47 -6.85 12.71
CA ASP A 148 -13.59 -6.84 11.26
C ASP A 148 -12.88 -5.61 10.67
N LEU A 149 -12.25 -5.78 9.50
CA LEU A 149 -11.74 -4.68 8.70
C LEU A 149 -12.74 -4.40 7.58
N ASN A 150 -13.35 -3.21 7.60
CA ASN A 150 -14.13 -2.72 6.47
C ASN A 150 -13.19 -2.05 5.47
N VAL A 151 -13.16 -2.59 4.26
CA VAL A 151 -12.38 -2.07 3.13
C VAL A 151 -13.35 -1.63 2.04
N THR A 152 -13.32 -0.34 1.72
CA THR A 152 -14.17 0.23 0.67
C THR A 152 -13.30 0.83 -0.42
N PHE A 153 -13.55 0.43 -1.67
CA PHE A 153 -12.96 1.05 -2.84
C PHE A 153 -13.97 2.02 -3.44
N VAL A 154 -13.52 3.24 -3.67
CA VAL A 154 -14.25 4.31 -4.33
C VAL A 154 -13.60 4.55 -5.68
N PHE A 155 -14.39 4.54 -6.74
CA PHE A 155 -13.96 4.81 -8.10
C PHE A 155 -14.64 6.10 -8.55
N HIS A 156 -13.87 7.10 -8.99
CA HIS A 156 -14.43 8.38 -9.43
C HIS A 156 -15.46 8.97 -8.42
N SER A 157 -15.09 9.04 -7.14
CA SER A 157 -15.92 9.51 -6.02
C SER A 157 -17.22 8.73 -5.75
N ASN A 158 -17.46 7.63 -6.47
CA ASN A 158 -18.59 6.74 -6.23
C ASN A 158 -18.11 5.46 -5.51
N PRO A 159 -18.78 5.02 -4.43
CA PRO A 159 -18.46 3.73 -3.80
C PRO A 159 -18.64 2.60 -4.82
N ALA A 160 -17.54 1.95 -5.19
CA ALA A 160 -17.54 0.87 -6.17
C ALA A 160 -17.79 -0.48 -5.48
N THR A 161 -17.11 -0.73 -4.37
CA THR A 161 -17.33 -1.94 -3.56
C THR A 161 -16.94 -1.70 -2.10
N SER A 162 -17.68 -2.34 -1.18
CA SER A 162 -17.39 -2.33 0.25
C SER A 162 -17.47 -3.76 0.75
N THR A 163 -16.38 -4.23 1.34
CA THR A 163 -16.28 -5.60 1.83
C THR A 163 -15.84 -5.58 3.29
N LEU A 164 -16.58 -6.32 4.09
CA LEU A 164 -16.26 -6.55 5.49
C LEU A 164 -15.47 -7.86 5.62
N TYR A 165 -14.26 -7.77 6.15
CA TYR A 165 -13.39 -8.94 6.33
C TYR A 165 -13.20 -9.24 7.82
N LYS A 166 -13.58 -10.45 8.23
CA LYS A 166 -13.42 -10.88 9.62
C LYS A 166 -11.97 -11.20 9.94
N LEU A 167 -11.39 -10.56 10.96
CA LEU A 167 -10.01 -10.81 11.36
C LEU A 167 -9.78 -12.25 11.85
N SER A 168 -10.83 -12.92 12.33
CA SER A 168 -10.76 -14.35 12.73
C SER A 168 -10.33 -15.27 11.58
N ASP A 169 -10.59 -14.85 10.35
CA ASP A 169 -10.33 -15.66 9.16
C ASP A 169 -8.88 -15.45 8.66
N TRP A 170 -8.15 -14.51 9.27
CA TRP A 170 -6.84 -14.04 8.83
C TRP A 170 -5.75 -14.76 9.63
N LYS A 171 -5.21 -15.87 9.10
CA LYS A 171 -4.08 -16.54 9.76
C LYS A 171 -2.79 -15.74 9.66
N ASN A 172 -2.48 -15.19 8.49
CA ASN A 172 -1.26 -14.40 8.24
C ASN A 172 -1.53 -13.07 7.50
N GLY A 173 -2.79 -12.62 7.45
CA GLY A 173 -3.26 -11.45 6.71
C GLY A 173 -4.24 -11.82 5.59
N VAL A 174 -4.75 -10.81 4.88
CA VAL A 174 -5.65 -10.98 3.72
C VAL A 174 -5.11 -10.25 2.51
N LEU A 175 -5.20 -10.89 1.33
CA LEU A 175 -4.78 -10.33 0.05
C LEU A 175 -6.06 -10.07 -0.75
N ILE A 176 -6.13 -8.86 -1.30
CA ILE A 176 -7.26 -8.40 -2.11
C ILE A 176 -6.73 -7.94 -3.46
N ASP A 177 -7.30 -8.45 -4.55
CA ASP A 177 -7.06 -7.91 -5.89
C ASP A 177 -7.86 -6.60 -6.05
N SER A 178 -7.14 -5.49 -6.30
CA SER A 178 -7.74 -4.15 -6.47
C SER A 178 -7.95 -3.75 -7.93
N SER A 179 -7.79 -4.68 -8.88
CA SER A 179 -7.88 -4.41 -10.32
C SER A 179 -9.31 -4.45 -10.90
N GLY A 180 -10.33 -4.59 -10.06
CA GLY A 180 -11.74 -4.53 -10.46
C GLY A 180 -12.43 -5.89 -10.62
N TRP A 181 -11.71 -7.02 -10.42
CA TRP A 181 -12.34 -8.34 -10.28
C TRP A 181 -12.22 -8.83 -8.84
N SER A 182 -13.36 -8.93 -8.15
CA SER A 182 -13.46 -9.28 -6.74
C SER A 182 -13.09 -10.74 -6.49
N GLY A 183 -11.82 -11.00 -6.23
CA GLY A 183 -11.33 -12.23 -5.61
C GLY A 183 -10.53 -11.88 -4.35
N TYR A 184 -10.84 -12.54 -3.23
CA TYR A 184 -10.01 -12.46 -2.02
C TYR A 184 -9.62 -13.86 -1.59
N SER A 185 -8.50 -13.96 -0.88
CA SER A 185 -8.04 -15.21 -0.29
C SER A 185 -7.33 -14.92 1.03
N SER A 186 -7.34 -15.90 1.91
CA SER A 186 -6.70 -15.88 3.23
C SER A 186 -5.74 -17.06 3.32
N TRP A 187 -4.55 -16.87 3.89
CA TRP A 187 -3.59 -17.95 4.14
C TRP A 187 -2.92 -17.79 5.51
#